data_AF-D8SBW7-F1
#
_entry.id   AF-D8SBW7-F1
#
_cell.length_a   1.000
_cell.length_b   1.000
_cell.length_c   1.000
_cell.angle_alpha   90.00
_cell.angle_beta   90.00
_cell.angle_gamma   90.00
#
_symmetry.space_group_name_H-M   'P 1'
#
loop_
_entity.id
_entity.type
_entity.pdbx_description
1 polymer ?
#
loop_
_entity_poly.entity_id
_entity_poly.type
_entity_poly.pdbx_seq_one_letter_code
_entity_poly.pdbx_strand_id
1 'polypeptide(L)'
;RKDASTAEWDDRIGMARVANPRGKIWNTTGVIRSSSLLCNVEETIYLVEQGCLVLTLQGRTMDLHEVLELLGVEKNGCSMDAYNVYSHFKALGYVVSRHNVDWTAKEELESIDRERDDHSSSSSLKLVFDVYAPNSQFRKTSPGVPLFSLCVSRTAPTKNQVNTLERGSKVPVKFATVQGGHVGIFSFTTVELPCLS
;
A
#
# COMPACT_ATOMS: atom_id res chain seq x y z
N ARG A 1 -7.64 13.45 25.24
CA ARG A 1 -7.41 12.36 24.28
C ARG A 1 -8.39 12.59 23.14
N LYS A 2 -7.96 12.83 21.89
CA LYS A 2 -8.91 12.89 20.77
C LYS A 2 -9.48 11.49 20.57
N ASP A 3 -10.79 11.36 20.40
CA ASP A 3 -11.41 10.08 20.08
C ASP A 3 -10.79 9.54 18.79
N ALA A 4 -10.31 8.29 18.85
CA ALA A 4 -9.80 7.59 17.69
C ALA A 4 -10.92 7.37 16.66
N SER A 5 -10.54 7.12 15.41
CA SER A 5 -11.52 6.68 14.41
C SER A 5 -11.98 5.26 14.73
N THR A 6 -13.13 4.84 14.21
CA THR A 6 -13.61 3.45 14.34
C THR A 6 -13.86 2.85 12.96
N ALA A 7 -13.52 1.57 12.79
CA ALA A 7 -13.84 0.80 11.59
C ALA A 7 -14.24 -0.63 11.92
N GLU A 8 -15.09 -1.22 11.07
CA GLU A 8 -15.50 -2.62 11.13
C GLU A 8 -14.76 -3.40 10.04
N TRP A 9 -14.07 -4.48 10.40
CA TRP A 9 -13.42 -5.37 9.45
C TRP A 9 -14.45 -6.23 8.71
N ASP A 10 -14.39 -6.26 7.37
CA ASP A 10 -15.22 -7.12 6.54
C ASP A 10 -14.35 -8.21 5.89
N ASP A 11 -14.42 -9.41 6.46
CA ASP A 11 -13.67 -10.57 6.00
C ASP A 11 -13.95 -10.96 4.55
N ARG A 12 -15.13 -10.63 4.01
CA ARG A 12 -15.51 -11.02 2.65
C ARG A 12 -14.65 -10.29 1.63
N ILE A 13 -14.35 -9.01 1.90
CA ILE A 13 -13.58 -8.16 1.00
C ILE A 13 -12.13 -7.94 1.46
N GLY A 14 -11.79 -8.30 2.70
CA GLY A 14 -10.45 -8.13 3.26
C GLY A 14 -10.09 -6.66 3.50
N MET A 15 -11.09 -5.86 3.92
CA MET A 15 -10.94 -4.42 4.14
C MET A 15 -11.72 -3.97 5.37
N ALA A 16 -11.28 -2.88 6.00
CA ALA A 16 -12.00 -2.24 7.09
C ALA A 16 -12.92 -1.12 6.57
N ARG A 17 -14.20 -1.15 6.92
CA ARG A 17 -15.14 -0.07 6.65
C ARG A 17 -15.09 0.98 7.74
N VAL A 18 -14.67 2.19 7.39
CA VAL A 18 -14.49 3.29 8.34
C VAL A 18 -15.83 3.97 8.59
N ALA A 19 -16.29 3.96 9.84
CA ALA A 19 -17.58 4.55 10.23
C ALA A 19 -17.43 6.00 10.72
N ASN A 20 -16.41 6.28 11.54
CA ASN A 20 -16.21 7.58 12.18
C ASN A 20 -14.80 8.12 11.90
N PRO A 21 -14.51 8.62 10.68
CA PRO A 21 -13.18 9.13 10.37
C PRO A 21 -12.86 10.39 11.19
N ARG A 22 -11.76 10.36 11.95
CA ARG A 22 -11.24 11.47 12.74
C ARG A 22 -9.87 11.93 12.25
N GLY A 23 -9.68 13.25 12.14
CA GLY A 23 -8.40 13.86 11.79
C GLY A 23 -8.11 13.91 10.28
N LYS A 24 -6.97 14.51 9.93
CA LYS A 24 -6.58 14.76 8.52
C LYS A 24 -5.97 13.55 7.81
N ILE A 25 -5.65 12.47 8.55
CA ILE A 25 -5.04 11.26 7.99
C ILE A 25 -5.91 10.64 6.87
N TRP A 26 -7.23 10.80 7.00
CA TRP A 26 -8.23 10.36 6.03
C TRP A 26 -8.23 11.15 4.71
N ASN A 27 -7.44 12.22 4.57
CA ASN A 27 -7.22 12.86 3.27
C ASN A 27 -6.33 11.97 2.38
N THR A 28 -5.41 11.22 2.99
CA THR A 28 -4.30 10.49 2.33
C THR A 28 -4.29 8.98 2.62
N THR A 29 -5.32 8.48 3.29
CA THR A 29 -5.47 7.05 3.65
C THR A 29 -6.87 6.58 3.29
N GLY A 30 -6.99 5.30 2.92
CA GLY A 30 -8.21 4.63 2.52
C GLY A 30 -8.61 4.93 1.08
N VAL A 31 -9.54 4.15 0.56
CA VAL A 31 -10.15 4.32 -0.75
C VAL A 31 -11.65 4.55 -0.60
N ILE A 32 -12.25 5.24 -1.55
CA ILE A 32 -13.69 5.50 -1.58
C ILE A 32 -14.33 4.50 -2.57
N ARG A 33 -15.29 3.72 -2.09
CA ARG A 33 -16.07 2.77 -2.88
C ARG A 33 -17.54 2.97 -2.58
N SER A 34 -18.34 3.33 -3.58
CA SER A 34 -19.78 3.58 -3.41
C SER A 34 -20.09 4.49 -2.20
N SER A 35 -19.35 5.60 -2.10
CA SER A 35 -19.42 6.58 -1.00
C SER A 35 -18.98 6.09 0.38
N SER A 36 -18.52 4.85 0.51
CA SER A 36 -17.94 4.30 1.74
C SER A 36 -16.42 4.46 1.73
N LEU A 37 -15.86 4.86 2.87
CA LEU A 37 -14.41 4.91 3.10
C LEU A 37 -13.94 3.54 3.61
N LEU A 38 -13.04 2.91 2.86
CA LEU A 38 -12.48 1.60 3.18
C LEU A 38 -10.96 1.69 3.35
N CYS A 39 -10.41 0.90 4.26
CA CYS A 39 -8.97 0.72 4.42
C CYS A 39 -8.56 -0.66 3.96
N ASN A 40 -7.45 -0.72 3.22
CA ASN A 40 -6.75 -1.97 3.02
C ASN A 40 -6.12 -2.44 4.34
N VAL A 41 -5.68 -3.69 4.39
CA VAL A 41 -5.11 -4.30 5.59
C VAL A 41 -3.88 -3.53 6.12
N GLU A 42 -2.97 -3.10 5.24
CA GLU A 42 -1.77 -2.34 5.61
C GLU A 42 -2.09 -0.97 6.21
N GLU A 43 -3.13 -0.31 5.70
CA GLU A 43 -3.59 0.97 6.20
C GLU A 43 -4.24 0.81 7.57
N THR A 44 -5.02 -0.26 7.73
CA THR A 44 -5.74 -0.60 8.96
C THR A 44 -4.74 -0.87 10.09
N ILE A 45 -3.77 -1.75 9.86
CA ILE A 45 -2.75 -2.11 10.85
C ILE A 45 -1.95 -0.88 11.26
N TYR A 46 -1.46 -0.11 10.28
CA TYR A 46 -0.70 1.10 10.56
C TYR A 46 -1.49 2.07 11.44
N LEU A 47 -2.77 2.30 11.13
CA LEU A 47 -3.60 3.20 11.91
C LEU A 47 -3.90 2.69 13.33
N VAL A 48 -4.05 1.37 13.51
CA VAL A 48 -4.21 0.76 14.83
C VAL A 48 -2.92 0.89 15.65
N GLU A 49 -1.76 0.60 15.06
CA GLU A 49 -0.44 0.78 15.71
C GLU A 49 -0.19 2.23 16.14
N GLN A 50 -0.61 3.20 15.32
CA GLN A 50 -0.51 4.62 15.66
C GLN A 50 -1.60 5.10 16.65
N GLY A 51 -2.49 4.22 17.12
CA GLY A 51 -3.60 4.56 18.01
C GLY A 51 -4.63 5.50 17.37
N CYS A 52 -4.66 5.59 16.04
CA CYS A 52 -5.54 6.46 15.26
C CYS A 52 -6.85 5.78 14.85
N LEU A 53 -6.92 4.45 14.94
CA LEU A 53 -8.06 3.62 14.61
C LEU A 53 -8.30 2.55 15.67
N VAL A 54 -9.56 2.36 16.03
CA VAL A 54 -10.06 1.18 16.76
C VAL A 54 -10.76 0.29 15.75
N LEU A 55 -10.24 -0.92 15.54
CA LEU A 55 -10.84 -1.91 14.65
C LEU A 55 -11.77 -2.83 15.43
N THR A 56 -12.93 -3.12 14.86
CA THR A 56 -13.89 -4.10 15.37
C THR A 56 -14.14 -5.20 14.35
N LEU A 57 -14.44 -6.41 14.83
CA LEU A 57 -14.90 -7.53 14.04
C LEU A 57 -16.14 -8.13 14.72
N GLN A 58 -17.26 -8.14 14.00
CA GLN A 58 -18.56 -8.55 14.52
C GLN A 58 -18.94 -7.79 15.80
N GLY A 59 -18.62 -6.48 15.81
CA GLY A 59 -18.87 -5.60 16.95
C GLY A 59 -17.91 -5.74 18.14
N ARG A 60 -16.95 -6.68 18.11
CA ARG A 60 -15.92 -6.83 19.14
C ARG A 60 -14.65 -6.07 18.75
N THR A 61 -14.09 -5.28 19.65
CA THR A 61 -12.78 -4.65 19.43
C THR A 61 -11.68 -5.70 19.32
N MET A 62 -10.86 -5.57 18.30
CA MET A 62 -9.67 -6.39 18.10
C MET A 62 -8.46 -5.78 18.82
N ASP A 63 -7.61 -6.63 19.38
CA ASP A 63 -6.29 -6.19 19.87
C ASP A 63 -5.25 -6.11 18.73
N LEU A 64 -4.07 -5.58 19.04
CA LEU A 64 -3.02 -5.39 18.03
C LEU A 64 -2.53 -6.72 17.44
N HIS A 65 -2.48 -7.79 18.24
CA HIS A 65 -2.02 -9.10 17.77
C HIS A 65 -3.01 -9.67 16.74
N GLU A 66 -4.30 -9.64 17.05
CA GLU A 66 -5.37 -10.06 16.13
C GLU A 66 -5.36 -9.24 14.84
N VAL A 67 -5.10 -7.93 14.93
CA VAL A 67 -4.99 -7.05 13.76
C VAL A 67 -3.77 -7.40 12.90
N LEU A 68 -2.63 -7.74 13.51
CA LEU A 68 -1.43 -8.17 12.79
C LEU A 68 -1.60 -9.52 12.10
N GLU A 69 -2.36 -10.45 12.69
CA GLU A 69 -2.68 -11.75 12.08
C GLU A 69 -3.40 -11.60 10.72
N LEU A 70 -4.05 -10.46 10.45
CA LEU A 70 -4.65 -10.16 9.15
C LEU A 70 -3.61 -10.11 8.00
N LEU A 71 -2.32 -9.89 8.27
CA LEU A 71 -1.27 -10.00 7.25
C LEU A 71 -0.99 -11.45 6.83
N GLY A 72 -1.31 -12.42 7.68
CA GLY A 72 -1.16 -13.85 7.37
C GLY A 72 -2.27 -14.37 6.45
N VAL A 73 -3.30 -13.57 6.22
CA VAL A 73 -4.47 -13.96 5.43
C VAL A 73 -4.27 -13.52 3.97
N GLU A 74 -3.94 -14.48 3.10
CA GLU A 74 -3.54 -14.23 1.70
C GLU A 74 -4.51 -13.33 0.92
N LYS A 75 -5.83 -13.55 1.09
CA LYS A 75 -6.88 -12.74 0.41
C LYS A 75 -6.79 -11.24 0.70
N ASN A 76 -6.14 -10.82 1.78
CA ASN A 76 -6.02 -9.41 2.14
C ASN A 76 -4.97 -8.67 1.27
N GLY A 77 -4.11 -9.42 0.58
CA GLY A 77 -3.25 -8.89 -0.48
C GLY A 77 -2.08 -8.04 0.00
N CYS A 78 -1.62 -8.21 1.25
CA CYS A 78 -0.43 -7.52 1.76
C CYS A 78 0.47 -8.49 2.51
N SER A 79 1.75 -8.56 2.10
CA SER A 79 2.77 -9.31 2.83
C SER A 79 3.37 -8.47 3.95
N MET A 80 4.06 -9.12 4.89
CA MET A 80 4.82 -8.42 5.93
C MET A 80 5.85 -7.44 5.36
N ASP A 81 6.52 -7.78 4.26
CA ASP A 81 7.50 -6.89 3.64
C ASP A 81 6.84 -5.66 3.01
N ALA A 82 5.70 -5.87 2.33
CA ALA A 82 4.93 -4.76 1.78
C ALA A 82 4.41 -3.85 2.91
N TYR A 83 3.96 -4.43 4.03
CA TYR A 83 3.57 -3.66 5.21
C TYR A 83 4.72 -2.82 5.77
N ASN A 84 5.92 -3.41 5.93
CA ASN A 84 7.10 -2.68 6.42
C ASN A 84 7.49 -1.51 5.51
N VAL A 85 7.39 -1.70 4.18
CA VAL A 85 7.63 -0.63 3.21
C VAL A 85 6.55 0.46 3.32
N TYR A 86 5.27 0.05 3.40
CA TYR A 86 4.14 0.97 3.58
C TYR A 86 4.31 1.82 4.85
N SER A 87 4.55 1.18 6.00
CA SER A 87 4.68 1.84 7.30
C SER A 87 5.87 2.80 7.32
N HIS A 88 7.00 2.43 6.70
CA HIS A 88 8.16 3.30 6.55
C HIS A 88 7.83 4.61 5.82
N PHE A 89 7.23 4.53 4.62
CA PHE A 89 6.89 5.73 3.86
C PHE A 89 5.78 6.56 4.51
N LYS A 90 4.80 5.91 5.14
CA LYS A 90 3.75 6.62 5.88
C LYS A 90 4.30 7.36 7.10
N ALA A 91 5.23 6.77 7.84
CA ALA A 91 5.89 7.43 8.98
C ALA A 91 6.69 8.69 8.55
N LEU A 92 7.22 8.69 7.32
CA LEU A 92 7.87 9.86 6.72
C LEU A 92 6.89 10.90 6.14
N GLY A 93 5.58 10.65 6.23
CA GLY A 93 4.53 11.58 5.81
C GLY A 93 4.14 11.48 4.33
N TYR A 94 4.70 10.53 3.58
CA TYR A 94 4.30 10.31 2.19
C TYR A 94 2.86 9.79 2.09
N VAL A 95 2.23 10.04 0.95
CA VAL A 95 0.99 9.35 0.59
C VAL A 95 1.37 8.09 -0.15
N VAL A 96 0.79 6.95 0.26
CA VAL A 96 1.09 5.64 -0.31
C VAL A 96 -0.23 4.97 -0.66
N SER A 97 -0.39 4.53 -1.91
CA SER A 97 -1.50 3.66 -2.34
C SER A 97 -0.99 2.39 -2.97
N ARG A 98 -1.85 1.37 -3.03
CA ARG A 98 -1.63 0.22 -3.90
C ARG A 98 -1.49 0.67 -5.36
N HIS A 99 -0.55 0.07 -6.07
CA HIS A 99 -0.31 0.35 -7.48
C HIS A 99 -1.51 -0.09 -8.33
N ASN A 100 -1.87 0.71 -9.35
CA ASN A 100 -3.02 0.47 -10.24
C ASN A 100 -4.37 0.32 -9.54
N VAL A 101 -4.53 0.84 -8.32
CA VAL A 101 -5.82 0.84 -7.61
C VAL A 101 -6.38 2.26 -7.60
N ASP A 102 -7.60 2.41 -8.13
CA ASP A 102 -8.29 3.70 -8.11
C ASP A 102 -8.64 4.13 -6.68
N TRP A 103 -8.40 5.40 -6.38
CA TRP A 103 -8.74 5.97 -5.07
C TRP A 103 -10.25 6.14 -4.86
N THR A 104 -11.03 6.27 -5.94
CA THR A 104 -12.49 6.44 -5.91
C THR A 104 -13.13 5.65 -7.05
N ALA A 105 -14.01 4.72 -6.73
CA ALA A 105 -14.78 3.96 -7.73
C ALA A 105 -16.25 3.87 -7.34
N LYS A 106 -17.13 3.76 -8.36
CA LYS A 106 -18.58 3.61 -8.19
C LYS A 106 -19.04 2.14 -8.17
N GLU A 107 -18.16 1.20 -8.48
CA GLU A 107 -18.48 -0.22 -8.62
C GLU A 107 -18.71 -0.91 -7.27
N GLU A 108 -19.56 -1.94 -7.29
CA GLU A 108 -19.93 -2.72 -6.11
C GLU A 108 -18.74 -3.53 -5.57
N LEU A 109 -18.69 -3.68 -4.24
CA LEU A 109 -17.56 -4.26 -3.50
C LEU A 109 -17.20 -5.69 -3.90
N GLU A 110 -18.17 -6.45 -4.39
CA GLU A 110 -18.01 -7.85 -4.84
C GLU A 110 -17.37 -7.95 -6.23
N SER A 111 -17.29 -6.84 -6.98
CA SER A 111 -16.64 -6.79 -8.31
C SER A 111 -15.11 -6.70 -8.22
N ILE A 112 -14.60 -6.31 -7.05
CA ILE A 112 -13.17 -6.02 -6.80
C ILE A 112 -12.32 -7.32 -6.82
N ASP A 113 -12.97 -8.50 -6.84
CA ASP A 113 -12.32 -9.80 -6.99
C ASP A 113 -11.66 -10.02 -8.36
N ARG A 114 -11.89 -9.17 -9.38
CA ARG A 114 -11.42 -9.41 -10.75
C ARG A 114 -10.09 -8.75 -11.15
N GLU A 115 -9.51 -7.92 -10.29
CA GLU A 115 -8.20 -7.29 -10.55
C GLU A 115 -7.18 -7.56 -9.42
N ARG A 116 -7.39 -8.62 -8.63
CA ARG A 116 -6.31 -9.19 -7.82
C ARG A 116 -5.47 -10.06 -8.74
N ASP A 117 -4.48 -9.44 -9.37
CA ASP A 117 -3.53 -10.05 -10.30
C ASP A 117 -3.19 -11.50 -9.93
N ASP A 118 -3.35 -12.37 -10.93
CA ASP A 118 -2.94 -13.78 -11.01
C ASP A 118 -1.72 -14.12 -10.16
N HIS A 119 -1.91 -14.95 -9.11
CA HIS A 119 -0.81 -15.55 -8.34
C HIS A 119 -0.56 -16.99 -8.78
N SER A 120 -0.43 -17.21 -10.09
CA SER A 120 0.11 -18.45 -10.65
C SER A 120 1.50 -18.26 -11.28
N SER A 121 2.44 -17.60 -10.59
CA SER A 121 3.88 -17.95 -10.70
C SER A 121 4.78 -17.18 -9.73
N SER A 122 5.54 -17.93 -8.94
CA SER A 122 6.60 -17.51 -8.03
C SER A 122 7.85 -16.88 -8.72
N SER A 123 7.71 -16.07 -9.78
CA SER A 123 8.88 -15.62 -10.57
C SER A 123 8.85 -14.21 -11.15
N SER A 124 7.74 -13.47 -11.14
CA SER A 124 7.69 -12.10 -11.67
C SER A 124 7.64 -11.04 -10.56
N LEU A 125 8.57 -10.08 -10.63
CA LEU A 125 8.53 -8.89 -9.78
C LEU A 125 7.39 -7.98 -10.25
N LYS A 126 6.66 -7.38 -9.30
CA LYS A 126 5.55 -6.48 -9.56
C LYS A 126 5.67 -5.18 -8.77
N LEU A 127 5.04 -4.13 -9.29
CA LEU A 127 4.84 -2.88 -8.57
C LEU A 127 3.72 -3.09 -7.55
N VAL A 128 3.98 -2.67 -6.31
CA VAL A 128 3.08 -2.89 -5.15
C VAL A 128 2.43 -1.59 -4.72
N PHE A 129 3.19 -0.49 -4.72
CA PHE A 129 2.70 0.81 -4.27
C PHE A 129 3.05 1.95 -5.22
N ASP A 130 2.23 2.99 -5.21
CA ASP A 130 2.52 4.31 -5.74
C ASP A 130 2.72 5.29 -4.60
N VAL A 131 3.77 6.12 -4.68
CA VAL A 131 4.16 7.06 -3.62
C VAL A 131 4.05 8.49 -4.10
N TYR A 132 3.32 9.32 -3.37
CA TYR A 132 3.12 10.74 -3.66
C TYR A 132 3.74 11.63 -2.57
N ALA A 133 4.05 12.87 -2.95
CA ALA A 133 4.76 13.81 -2.10
C ALA A 133 4.05 14.09 -0.77
N PRO A 134 4.81 14.15 0.35
CA PRO A 134 4.27 14.56 1.64
C PRO A 134 3.81 16.02 1.60
N ASN A 135 2.81 16.36 2.41
CA ASN A 135 2.29 17.73 2.56
C ASN A 135 1.87 18.40 1.23
N SER A 136 1.57 17.60 0.21
CA SER A 136 1.03 18.08 -1.06
C SER A 136 -0.47 18.39 -0.95
N GLN A 137 -1.02 19.09 -1.94
CA GLN A 137 -2.46 19.30 -2.10
C GLN A 137 -3.16 18.03 -2.63
N PHE A 138 -2.80 16.86 -2.06
CA PHE A 138 -3.30 15.56 -2.50
C PHE A 138 -4.82 15.46 -2.37
N ARG A 139 -5.48 14.92 -3.40
CA ARG A 139 -6.92 14.67 -3.41
C ARG A 139 -7.18 13.27 -3.95
N LYS A 140 -7.95 12.45 -3.23
CA LYS A 140 -8.34 11.11 -3.71
C LYS A 140 -9.04 11.12 -5.07
N THR A 141 -9.84 12.13 -5.35
CA THR A 141 -10.55 12.27 -6.63
C THR A 141 -9.65 12.73 -7.78
N SER A 142 -8.44 13.20 -7.48
CA SER A 142 -7.44 13.65 -8.45
C SER A 142 -6.05 13.58 -7.79
N PRO A 143 -5.51 12.36 -7.64
CA PRO A 143 -4.30 12.11 -6.83
C PRO A 143 -3.03 12.72 -7.44
N GLY A 144 -3.08 13.15 -8.71
CA GLY A 144 -1.92 13.59 -9.46
C GLY A 144 -1.06 12.41 -9.90
N VAL A 145 0.18 12.70 -10.30
CA VAL A 145 1.17 11.70 -10.72
C VAL A 145 2.01 11.29 -9.51
N PRO A 146 2.23 9.99 -9.26
CA PRO A 146 3.15 9.53 -8.22
C PRO A 146 4.57 10.05 -8.46
N LEU A 147 5.34 10.27 -7.38
CA LEU A 147 6.78 10.54 -7.47
C LEU A 147 7.53 9.33 -8.03
N PHE A 148 7.11 8.13 -7.64
CA PHE A 148 7.63 6.85 -8.10
C PHE A 148 6.66 5.71 -7.73
N SER A 149 6.83 4.57 -8.41
CA SER A 149 6.20 3.30 -8.04
C SER A 149 7.22 2.37 -7.40
N LEU A 150 6.80 1.62 -6.39
CA LEU A 150 7.62 0.72 -5.60
C LEU A 150 7.42 -0.73 -5.99
N CYS A 151 8.50 -1.43 -6.25
CA CYS A 151 8.57 -2.88 -6.22
C CYS A 151 9.15 -3.34 -4.88
N VAL A 152 8.56 -4.34 -4.24
CA VAL A 152 9.08 -4.94 -3.01
C VAL A 152 9.68 -6.31 -3.34
N SER A 153 10.95 -6.51 -3.01
CA SER A 153 11.67 -7.76 -3.26
C SER A 153 12.57 -8.14 -2.09
N ARG A 154 12.66 -9.44 -1.79
CA ARG A 154 13.62 -9.98 -0.80
C ARG A 154 15.01 -10.16 -1.37
N THR A 155 15.12 -10.31 -2.68
CA THR A 155 16.37 -10.57 -3.40
C THR A 155 16.66 -9.45 -4.40
N ALA A 156 17.94 -9.31 -4.77
CA ALA A 156 18.31 -8.35 -5.80
C ALA A 156 17.61 -8.70 -7.13
N PRO A 157 16.92 -7.74 -7.77
CA PRO A 157 16.28 -7.98 -9.06
C PRO A 157 17.32 -8.18 -10.15
N THR A 158 17.02 -9.02 -11.13
CA THR A 158 17.86 -9.17 -12.34
C THR A 158 17.71 -7.95 -13.25
N LYS A 159 18.73 -7.67 -14.08
CA LYS A 159 18.69 -6.56 -15.06
C LYS A 159 17.45 -6.63 -15.96
N ASN A 160 17.04 -7.82 -16.37
CA ASN A 160 15.85 -8.00 -17.21
C ASN A 160 14.57 -7.64 -16.46
N GLN A 161 14.42 -8.05 -15.20
CA GLN A 161 13.25 -7.67 -14.39
C GLN A 161 13.19 -6.16 -14.14
N VAL A 162 14.33 -5.54 -13.85
CA VAL A 162 14.42 -4.07 -13.70
C VAL A 162 13.97 -3.37 -14.98
N ASN A 163 14.55 -3.75 -16.11
CA ASN A 163 14.22 -3.16 -17.41
C ASN A 163 12.74 -3.35 -17.79
N THR A 164 12.17 -4.52 -17.50
CA THR A 164 10.76 -4.78 -17.78
C THR A 164 9.84 -3.88 -16.97
N LEU A 165 10.10 -3.73 -15.66
CA LEU A 165 9.31 -2.86 -14.80
C LEU A 165 9.45 -1.39 -15.16
N GLU A 166 10.67 -0.93 -15.44
CA GLU A 166 10.93 0.46 -15.81
C GLU A 166 10.30 0.83 -17.16
N ARG A 167 10.34 -0.07 -18.16
CA ARG A 167 9.66 0.15 -19.45
C ARG A 167 8.14 0.17 -19.35
N GLY A 168 7.58 -0.60 -18.42
CA GLY A 168 6.13 -0.66 -18.20
C GLY A 168 5.58 0.51 -17.37
N SER A 169 6.44 1.21 -16.63
CA SER A 169 6.04 2.29 -15.74
C SER A 169 6.11 3.67 -16.43
N LYS A 170 5.14 4.52 -16.11
CA LYS A 170 5.12 5.93 -16.56
C LYS A 170 5.85 6.87 -15.60
N VAL A 171 6.23 6.36 -14.43
CA VAL A 171 6.95 7.09 -13.37
C VAL A 171 8.21 6.32 -12.97
N PRO A 172 9.19 6.95 -12.31
CA PRO A 172 10.39 6.24 -11.84
C PRO A 172 10.02 5.01 -11.00
N VAL A 173 10.76 3.91 -11.18
CA VAL A 173 10.61 2.71 -10.37
C VAL A 173 11.65 2.70 -9.25
N LYS A 174 11.23 2.38 -8.04
CA LYS A 174 12.08 2.17 -6.87
C LYS A 174 11.95 0.72 -6.41
N PHE A 175 13.04 0.14 -5.97
CA PHE A 175 13.09 -1.22 -5.44
C PHE A 175 13.32 -1.16 -3.93
N ALA A 176 12.41 -1.73 -3.17
CA ALA A 176 12.50 -1.81 -1.72
C ALA A 176 12.85 -3.23 -1.29
N THR A 177 13.83 -3.34 -0.39
CA THR A 177 14.17 -4.59 0.29
C THR A 177 13.93 -4.44 1.79
N VAL A 178 13.51 -5.54 2.43
CA VAL A 178 13.27 -5.58 3.88
C VAL A 178 14.20 -6.63 4.48
N GLN A 179 15.08 -6.21 5.39
CA GLN A 179 15.98 -7.10 6.11
C GLN A 179 16.04 -6.71 7.58
N GLY A 180 15.69 -7.63 8.48
CA GLY A 180 15.72 -7.37 9.93
C GLY A 180 14.87 -6.17 10.38
N GLY A 181 13.77 -5.88 9.68
CA GLY A 181 12.91 -4.72 9.95
C GLY A 181 13.39 -3.40 9.34
N HIS A 182 14.55 -3.38 8.68
CA HIS A 182 15.05 -2.21 7.97
C HIS A 182 14.58 -2.22 6.51
N VAL A 183 14.09 -1.07 6.05
CA VAL A 183 13.70 -0.85 4.66
C VAL A 183 14.85 -0.17 3.92
N GLY A 184 15.42 -0.86 2.93
CA GLY A 184 16.38 -0.30 1.98
C GLY A 184 15.69 0.05 0.66
N ILE A 185 16.00 1.21 0.07
CA ILE A 185 15.39 1.68 -1.19
C ILE A 185 16.49 1.96 -2.21
N PHE A 186 16.34 1.41 -3.42
CA PHE A 186 17.34 1.49 -4.47
C PHE A 186 16.73 1.90 -5.81
N SER A 187 17.56 2.50 -6.66
CA SER A 187 17.30 2.71 -8.08
C SER A 187 18.45 2.15 -8.89
N PHE A 188 18.13 1.70 -10.09
CA PHE A 188 19.13 1.31 -11.06
C PHE A 188 19.24 2.41 -12.11
N THR A 189 20.45 2.65 -12.59
CA THR A 189 20.70 3.57 -13.69
C THR A 189 21.76 2.94 -14.55
N THR A 190 21.54 2.93 -15.86
CA THR A 190 22.57 2.47 -16.79
C THR A 190 23.60 3.58 -16.95
N VAL A 191 24.87 3.25 -16.72
CA VAL A 191 26.01 4.15 -16.93
C VAL A 191 26.87 3.56 -18.04
N GLU A 192 27.12 4.34 -19.08
CA GLU A 192 28.09 3.99 -20.12
C GLU A 192 29.50 4.41 -19.66
N LEU A 193 30.45 3.48 -19.69
CA LEU A 193 31.83 3.78 -19.33
C LEU A 193 32.56 4.35 -20.56
N PRO A 194 33.37 5.41 -20.40
CA PRO A 194 34.17 5.93 -21.50
C PRO A 194 35.18 4.86 -21.94
N CYS A 195 35.22 4.56 -23.24
CA CYS A 195 36.27 3.75 -23.82
C CYS A 195 37.57 4.57 -23.82
N LEU A 196 38.63 4.06 -23.19
CA LEU A 196 39.97 4.61 -23.34
C LEU A 196 40.46 4.27 -24.76
N SER A 197 40.53 5.29 -25.62
CA SER A 197 41.16 5.22 -26.95
C SER A 197 42.68 5.17 -26.85
#